data_AF-A0A840Q759-F1
#
_entry.id   AF-A0A840Q759-F1
#
_cell.length_a   1.000
_cell.length_b   1.000
_cell.length_c   1.000
_cell.angle_alpha   90.00
_cell.angle_beta   90.00
_cell.angle_gamma   90.00
#
_symmetry.space_group_name_H-M   'P 1'
#
loop_
_entity.id
_entity.type
_entity.pdbx_description
1 polymer ?
#
loop_
_entity_poly.entity_id
_entity_poly.type
_entity_poly.pdbx_seq_one_letter_code
_entity_poly.pdbx_strand_id
1 'polypeptide(L)'
;MEDQLGALGLVLNAVVLWNTTYLNAAVEQLRAQGYPVNDTDAARLSPLIDSHLNVHGAYTFHPPQSAGLRPLRDPADVEPDE
;
A
#
# COMPACT_ATOMS: atom_id res chain seq x y z
N MET A 1 -9.48 -21.60 -18.29
CA MET A 1 -8.50 -21.74 -17.19
C MET A 1 -7.37 -20.73 -17.32
N GLU A 2 -6.96 -20.37 -18.54
CA GLU A 2 -5.92 -19.35 -18.82
C GLU A 2 -6.29 -17.93 -18.38
N ASP A 3 -7.56 -17.55 -18.53
CA ASP A 3 -8.05 -16.20 -18.19
C ASP A 3 -7.94 -15.86 -16.68
N GLN A 4 -8.12 -16.86 -15.80
CA GLN A 4 -7.93 -16.70 -14.35
C GLN A 4 -6.48 -16.47 -13.95
N LEU A 5 -5.52 -17.08 -14.67
CA LEU A 5 -4.09 -16.88 -14.42
C LEU A 5 -3.66 -15.46 -14.81
N GLY A 6 -4.20 -14.95 -15.92
CA GLY A 6 -4.00 -13.56 -16.35
C GLY A 6 -4.61 -12.54 -15.39
N ALA A 7 -5.85 -12.76 -14.95
CA ALA A 7 -6.52 -11.89 -13.99
C ALA A 7 -5.84 -11.88 -12.62
N LEU A 8 -5.42 -13.04 -12.09
CA LEU A 8 -4.69 -13.13 -10.83
C LEU A 8 -3.32 -12.44 -10.91
N GLY A 9 -2.60 -12.64 -12.01
CA GLY A 9 -1.33 -11.95 -12.26
C GLY A 9 -1.50 -10.44 -12.32
N LEU A 10 -2.57 -9.95 -12.95
CA LEU A 10 -2.87 -8.51 -13.01
C LEU A 10 -3.13 -7.93 -11.61
N VAL A 11 -3.97 -8.59 -10.82
CA VAL A 11 -4.28 -8.16 -9.44
C VAL A 11 -3.01 -8.15 -8.59
N LEU A 12 -2.18 -9.20 -8.65
CA LEU A 12 -0.92 -9.25 -7.92
C LEU A 12 0.01 -8.09 -8.30
N ASN A 13 0.17 -7.82 -9.60
CA ASN A 13 0.99 -6.69 -10.06
C ASN A 13 0.44 -5.34 -9.60
N ALA A 14 -0.88 -5.16 -9.62
CA ALA A 14 -1.51 -3.95 -9.12
C ALA A 14 -1.28 -3.75 -7.62
N VAL A 15 -1.40 -4.81 -6.81
CA VAL A 15 -1.11 -4.77 -5.36
C VAL A 15 0.36 -4.45 -5.10
N VAL A 16 1.29 -5.10 -5.82
CA VAL A 16 2.73 -4.83 -5.69
C VAL A 16 3.04 -3.37 -6.02
N LEU A 17 2.51 -2.85 -7.14
CA LEU A 17 2.69 -1.45 -7.54
C LEU A 17 2.13 -0.51 -6.47
N TRP A 18 0.93 -0.80 -5.95
CA TRP A 18 0.31 0.00 -4.91
C TRP A 18 1.19 0.03 -3.65
N ASN A 19 1.61 -1.14 -3.17
CA ASN A 19 2.43 -1.28 -1.97
C ASN A 19 3.76 -0.55 -2.11
N THR A 20 4.50 -0.74 -3.21
CA THR A 20 5.77 -0.03 -3.44
C THR A 20 5.58 1.49 -3.44
N THR A 21 4.54 1.98 -4.11
CA THR A 21 4.30 3.42 -4.24
C THR A 21 3.98 4.07 -2.90
N TYR A 22 3.10 3.45 -2.09
CA TYR A 22 2.72 4.01 -0.78
C TYR A 22 3.79 3.81 0.28
N LEU A 23 4.53 2.70 0.26
CA LEU A 23 5.67 2.51 1.15
C LEU A 23 6.75 3.56 0.91
N ASN A 24 7.03 3.90 -0.36
CA ASN A 24 7.96 4.97 -0.68
C ASN A 24 7.48 6.33 -0.17
N ALA A 25 6.20 6.67 -0.40
CA ALA A 25 5.61 7.91 0.11
C ALA A 25 5.67 7.99 1.65
N ALA A 26 5.42 6.87 2.34
CA ALA A 26 5.51 6.81 3.81
C ALA A 26 6.96 7.00 4.30
N VAL A 27 7.94 6.38 3.66
CA VAL A 27 9.37 6.56 3.97
C VAL A 27 9.79 8.02 3.76
N GLU A 28 9.38 8.64 2.67
CA GLU A 28 9.65 10.06 2.38
C GLU A 28 9.02 10.98 3.44
N GLN A 29 7.77 10.72 3.85
CA GLN A 29 7.11 11.49 4.91
C GLN A 29 7.84 11.34 6.25
N LEU A 30 8.22 10.12 6.64
CA LEU A 30 8.98 9.86 7.87
C LEU A 30 10.33 10.60 7.89
N ARG A 31 11.05 10.59 6.76
CA ARG A 31 12.30 11.34 6.60
C ARG A 31 12.05 12.85 6.73
N ALA A 32 11.00 13.38 6.12
CA ALA A 32 10.63 14.79 6.20
C ALA A 32 10.25 15.22 7.63
N GLN A 33 9.69 14.31 8.44
CA GLN A 33 9.39 14.52 9.86
C GLN A 33 10.63 14.41 10.77
N GLY A 34 11.80 14.08 10.22
CA GLY A 34 13.04 13.91 10.98
C GLY A 34 13.15 12.56 11.69
N TYR A 35 12.31 11.58 11.36
CA TYR A 35 12.43 10.24 11.90
C TYR A 35 13.67 9.54 11.31
N PRO A 36 14.49 8.84 12.11
CA PRO A 36 15.69 8.16 11.63
C PRO A 36 15.30 6.90 10.83
N VAL A 37 15.09 7.06 9.52
CA VAL A 37 14.86 5.93 8.61
C VAL A 37 16.19 5.46 8.03
N ASN A 38 16.65 4.27 8.42
CA ASN A 38 17.85 3.65 7.87
C ASN A 38 17.58 3.10 6.46
N ASP A 39 18.41 3.48 5.48
CA ASP A 39 18.32 3.00 4.09
C ASP A 39 18.39 1.47 3.97
N THR A 40 19.12 0.82 4.87
CA THR A 40 19.24 -0.65 4.89
C THR A 40 17.92 -1.31 5.26
N ASP A 41 17.16 -0.69 6.17
CA ASP A 41 15.86 -1.21 6.60
C ASP A 41 14.79 -0.88 5.57
N ALA A 42 14.84 0.32 4.97
CA ALA A 42 13.98 0.69 3.85
C ALA A 42 14.16 -0.24 2.64
N ALA A 43 15.39 -0.64 2.33
CA ALA A 43 15.69 -1.58 1.24
C ALA A 43 15.17 -3.01 1.50
N ARG A 44 14.85 -3.36 2.75
CA ARG A 44 14.30 -4.68 3.12
C ARG A 44 12.76 -4.71 3.09
N LEU A 45 12.10 -3.58 2.85
CA LEU A 45 10.64 -3.53 2.76
C LEU A 45 10.16 -4.41 1.60
N SER A 46 9.27 -5.35 1.92
CA SER A 46 8.66 -6.22 0.92
C SER A 46 7.36 -5.61 0.40
N PRO A 47 7.16 -5.49 -0.92
CA PRO A 47 5.89 -5.05 -1.49
C PRO A 47 4.81 -6.15 -1.43
N LEU A 48 5.16 -7.36 -0.97
CA LEU A 48 4.23 -8.49 -0.86
C LEU A 48 3.56 -8.59 0.51
N ILE A 49 3.70 -7.58 1.38
CA ILE A 49 2.98 -7.54 2.65
C ILE A 49 1.47 -7.44 2.35
N ASP A 50 0.72 -8.43 2.80
CA ASP A 50 -0.71 -8.59 2.50
C ASP A 50 -1.63 -8.41 3.71
N SER A 51 -1.09 -8.30 4.93
CA SER A 51 -1.91 -8.22 6.15
C SER A 51 -2.86 -7.01 6.19
N HIS A 52 -2.58 -5.95 5.43
CA HIS A 52 -3.46 -4.79 5.29
C HIS A 52 -4.51 -4.95 4.17
N LEU A 53 -4.39 -6.00 3.34
CA LEU A 53 -5.24 -6.24 2.20
C LEU A 53 -6.37 -7.19 2.60
N ASN A 54 -7.55 -6.63 2.85
CA ASN A 54 -8.76 -7.45 2.86
C ASN A 54 -9.19 -7.68 1.41
N VAL A 55 -9.15 -8.92 0.93
CA VAL A 55 -9.61 -9.34 -0.42
C VAL A 55 -11.00 -9.97 -0.41
N HIS A 56 -11.66 -10.06 0.75
CA HIS A 56 -12.95 -10.73 0.89
C HIS A 56 -14.11 -9.75 0.65
N GLY A 57 -15.00 -10.08 -0.28
CA GLY A 57 -16.25 -9.36 -0.52
C GLY A 57 -16.44 -8.89 -1.95
N ALA A 58 -17.44 -8.05 -2.17
CA ALA A 58 -17.69 -7.39 -3.46
C ALA A 58 -17.16 -5.95 -3.41
N TYR A 59 -16.30 -5.59 -4.36
CA TYR A 59 -15.72 -4.24 -4.47
C TYR A 59 -16.36 -3.47 -5.62
N THR A 60 -16.88 -2.29 -5.32
CA THR A 60 -17.34 -1.33 -6.33
C THR A 60 -16.30 -0.24 -6.46
N PHE A 61 -15.74 -0.08 -7.67
CA PHE A 61 -14.76 0.96 -7.95
C PHE A 61 -15.46 2.24 -8.37
N HIS A 62 -15.24 3.32 -7.62
CA HIS A 62 -15.64 4.67 -8.03
C HIS A 62 -14.45 5.39 -8.67
N PRO A 63 -14.69 6.25 -9.67
CA PRO A 63 -13.63 7.08 -10.22
C PRO A 63 -13.03 7.96 -9.11
N PRO A 64 -11.69 8.12 -9.08
CA PRO A 64 -11.04 8.87 -8.03
C PRO A 64 -11.46 10.35 -8.09
N GLN A 65 -11.71 10.95 -6.93
CA GLN A 65 -12.11 12.36 -6.79
C GLN A 65 -10.94 13.33 -7.01
N SER A 66 -9.69 12.85 -6.92
CA SER A 66 -8.48 13.63 -7.14
C SER A 66 -7.42 12.83 -7.89
N ALA A 67 -6.56 13.53 -8.61
CA ALA A 67 -5.37 12.95 -9.21
C ALA A 67 -4.27 12.82 -8.14
N GLY A 68 -3.58 11.67 -8.11
CA GLY A 68 -2.44 11.43 -7.21
C GLY A 68 -2.70 10.38 -6.13
N LEU A 69 -1.80 10.31 -5.16
CA LEU A 69 -1.90 9.37 -4.03
C LEU A 69 -2.98 9.84 -3.05
N ARG A 70 -3.70 8.87 -2.46
CA ARG A 70 -4.56 9.16 -1.31
C ARG A 70 -3.66 9.62 -0.15
N PRO A 71 -4.08 10.62 0.65
CA PRO A 71 -3.32 11.03 1.83
C PRO A 71 -3.00 9.83 2.72
N LEU A 72 -1.79 9.80 3.24
CA LEU A 72 -1.33 8.76 4.17
C LEU A 72 -2.12 8.87 5.48
N ARG A 73 -2.49 7.71 6.05
CA ARG A 73 -3.21 7.64 7.32
C ARG A 73 -2.26 7.97 8.47
N ASP A 74 -2.69 8.81 9.40
CA ASP A 74 -1.91 9.11 10.60
C ASP A 74 -2.02 7.94 11.60
N PRO A 75 -0.91 7.38 12.11
CA PRO A 75 -0.96 6.30 13.09
C PRO A 75 -1.56 6.72 14.43
N ALA A 76 -1.61 8.02 14.77
CA ALA A 76 -2.27 8.52 15.97
C ALA A 76 -3.81 8.58 15.84
N ASP A 77 -4.34 8.41 14.63
CA ASP A 77 -5.77 8.32 14.32
C ASP A 77 -6.28 6.86 14.38
N VAL A 78 -5.40 5.91 14.69
CA VAL A 78 -5.77 4.51 14.92
C VAL A 78 -6.18 4.38 16.38
N GLU A 79 -7.49 4.31 16.65
CA GLU A 79 -7.99 3.83 17.95
C GLU A 79 -7.36 2.45 18.21
N PRO A 80 -6.78 2.19 19.39
CA PRO A 80 -6.21 0.89 19.70
C PRO A 80 -7.31 -0.16 19.59
N ASP A 81 -7.12 -1.16 18.71
CA ASP A 81 -7.97 -2.35 18.63
C ASP A 81 -8.12 -2.97 20.04
N GLU A 82 -9.37 -3.11 20.50
CA GLU A 82 -9.77 -3.93 21.67
C GLU A 82 -9.63 -5.43 21.38
#